data_AF-A0A9X0L6E2-F1
#
_entry.id   AF-A0A9X0L6E2-F1
#
_cell.length_a   1.000
_cell.length_b   1.000
_cell.length_c   1.000
_cell.angle_alpha   90.00
_cell.angle_beta   90.00
_cell.angle_gamma   90.00
#
_symmetry.space_group_name_H-M   'P 1'
#
loop_
_entity.id
_entity.type
_entity.pdbx_description
1 polymer ?
#
loop_
_entity_poly.entity_id
_entity_poly.type
_entity_poly.pdbx_seq_one_letter_code
_entity_poly.pdbx_strand_id
1 'polypeptide(L)'
;MPRIVRSEIINPKVLTAEQRTALTDALYAVHSEIFDGVDKSAFARYVVESPAQLTSIQVHRNEHDAIVGYFALHVFEREFDGEPVAIFRAEAGSLRAYRGRNVNAPLGLQLGLRYMLQHPGRRVYYLGSLVHPSSYSSFAKFFGEVWPRAAAPTPPALLSLMDDLATSFGLERVVAHNPLLRHVGWRTRETDAERAYWAQCDKPAARFFIEANPGYQQGHGLVTMVQVSFASLLHMARTLGRAQVRKPMQLAFRLMRQTPIGARLARPRIMAYLQQAPLFAHLPTATLQALAAASAIAKHGAGRYLFRQGEPGHDLCLLVRGAAYALATDADGTERIIDQLSTGAVFGEMAVLTGEHRTATVRTASTCTVLRIPRRALLPVLAADTQLHQALWHHFATRRFDELVRHLAPCEGLSQAERREWLAQGVLHELNASDELTLEAPQCLLTLTGVVELGGTAGVRLVQGSAWLELAAPMRLTARSAARVLVLPAVPALAKA
;
A
#
# COMPACT_ATOMS: atom_id res chain seq x y z
N MET A 1 4.51 -6.30 -32.12
CA MET A 1 4.33 -4.82 -32.07
C MET A 1 5.14 -4.28 -30.90
N PRO A 2 5.85 -3.15 -31.05
CA PRO A 2 6.63 -2.56 -29.96
C PRO A 2 5.75 -2.27 -28.75
N ARG A 3 6.15 -2.79 -27.58
CA ARG A 3 5.38 -2.65 -26.34
C ARG A 3 6.28 -2.42 -25.14
N ILE A 4 5.83 -1.52 -24.26
CA ILE A 4 6.37 -1.39 -22.91
C ILE A 4 5.82 -2.54 -22.07
N VAL A 5 6.71 -3.40 -21.57
CA VAL A 5 6.35 -4.55 -20.73
C VAL A 5 6.54 -4.27 -19.25
N ARG A 6 7.52 -3.42 -18.93
CA ARG A 6 7.89 -3.10 -17.55
C ARG A 6 8.10 -1.61 -17.41
N SER A 7 7.74 -1.09 -16.24
CA SER A 7 8.12 0.25 -15.84
C SER A 7 8.46 0.25 -14.35
N GLU A 8 9.55 0.91 -14.01
CA GLU A 8 10.05 1.01 -12.64
C GLU A 8 10.29 2.46 -12.26
N ILE A 9 10.19 2.77 -10.96
CA ILE A 9 10.40 4.12 -10.43
C ILE A 9 11.69 4.10 -9.64
N ILE A 10 12.60 5.00 -9.99
CA ILE A 10 13.92 5.15 -9.41
C ILE A 10 13.97 6.49 -8.68
N ASN A 11 14.47 6.48 -7.44
CA ASN A 11 14.86 7.71 -6.75
C ASN A 11 16.38 7.87 -6.91
N PRO A 12 16.86 8.83 -7.72
CA PRO A 12 18.29 8.97 -7.97
C PRO A 12 19.10 9.33 -6.73
N LYS A 13 18.48 9.91 -5.70
CA LYS A 13 19.17 10.32 -4.46
C LYS A 13 19.65 9.16 -3.60
N VAL A 14 19.09 7.96 -3.77
CA VAL A 14 19.53 6.76 -3.02
C VAL A 14 20.57 5.92 -3.78
N LEU A 15 20.93 6.33 -5.00
CA LEU A 15 21.90 5.63 -5.83
C LEU A 15 23.33 6.08 -5.49
N THR A 16 24.30 5.18 -5.68
CA THR A 16 25.73 5.53 -5.67
C THR A 16 26.09 6.45 -6.85
N ALA A 17 27.25 7.09 -6.81
CA ALA A 17 27.71 7.93 -7.92
C ALA A 17 27.80 7.13 -9.23
N GLU A 18 28.39 5.93 -9.18
CA GLU A 18 28.49 5.03 -10.33
C GLU A 18 27.11 4.63 -10.89
N GLN A 19 26.17 4.28 -10.01
CA GLN A 19 24.80 3.96 -10.42
C GLN A 19 24.08 5.16 -11.06
N ARG A 20 24.31 6.39 -10.58
CA ARG A 20 23.78 7.61 -11.21
C ARG A 20 24.38 7.86 -12.57
N THR A 21 25.69 7.65 -12.74
CA THR A 21 26.36 7.76 -14.04
C THR A 21 25.79 6.74 -15.02
N ALA A 22 25.68 5.46 -14.63
CA ALA A 22 25.11 4.43 -15.48
C ALA A 22 23.64 4.73 -15.88
N LEU A 23 22.83 5.21 -14.93
CA LEU A 23 21.46 5.64 -15.22
C LEU A 23 21.44 6.83 -16.20
N THR A 24 22.29 7.83 -16.00
CA THR A 24 22.41 9.00 -16.88
C THR A 24 22.74 8.56 -18.30
N ASP A 25 23.73 7.68 -18.46
CA ASP A 25 24.17 7.17 -19.76
C ASP A 25 23.03 6.47 -20.50
N ALA A 26 22.32 5.59 -19.79
CA ALA A 26 21.23 4.82 -20.37
C ALA A 26 20.02 5.69 -20.75
N LEU A 27 19.68 6.69 -19.93
CA LEU A 27 18.59 7.63 -20.25
C LEU A 27 18.99 8.61 -21.37
N TYR A 28 20.24 9.06 -21.37
CA TYR A 28 20.76 9.98 -22.38
C TYR A 28 20.79 9.33 -23.77
N ALA A 29 21.13 8.04 -23.87
CA ALA A 29 21.07 7.29 -25.12
C ALA A 29 19.68 7.43 -25.78
N VAL A 30 18.62 7.15 -25.01
CA VAL A 30 17.24 7.31 -25.47
C VAL A 30 16.90 8.78 -25.77
N HIS A 31 17.34 9.71 -24.93
CA HIS A 31 17.07 11.14 -25.12
C HIS A 31 17.68 11.68 -26.42
N SER A 32 18.91 11.29 -26.75
CA SER A 32 19.63 11.72 -27.95
C SER A 32 19.03 11.21 -29.27
N GLU A 33 18.31 10.08 -29.23
CA GLU A 33 17.51 9.60 -30.36
C GLU A 33 16.25 10.44 -30.61
N ILE A 34 15.79 11.15 -29.58
CA ILE A 34 14.55 11.94 -29.62
C ILE A 34 14.86 13.41 -29.90
N PHE A 35 15.94 13.92 -29.33
CA PHE A 35 16.32 15.32 -29.35
C PHE A 35 17.70 15.53 -29.97
N ASP A 36 17.87 16.65 -30.65
CA ASP A 36 19.12 17.10 -31.25
C ASP A 36 19.72 18.27 -30.46
N GLY A 37 21.06 18.37 -30.42
CA GLY A 37 21.80 19.46 -29.78
C GLY A 37 21.97 19.36 -28.25
N VAL A 38 21.60 18.24 -27.64
CA VAL A 38 21.62 18.09 -26.17
C VAL A 38 23.05 17.85 -25.69
N ASP A 39 23.53 18.65 -24.73
CA ASP A 39 24.73 18.33 -23.97
C ASP A 39 24.42 17.31 -22.87
N LYS A 40 25.22 16.24 -22.78
CA LYS A 40 25.04 15.16 -21.79
C LYS A 40 25.13 15.67 -20.35
N SER A 41 26.00 16.65 -20.08
CA SER A 41 26.13 17.22 -18.73
C SER A 41 24.90 18.04 -18.34
N ALA A 42 24.34 18.80 -19.28
CA ALA A 42 23.10 19.53 -19.08
C ALA A 42 21.90 18.58 -18.85
N PHE A 43 21.82 17.50 -19.63
CA PHE A 43 20.83 16.44 -19.42
C PHE A 43 20.94 15.83 -18.02
N ALA A 44 22.15 15.46 -17.61
CA ALA A 44 22.41 14.87 -16.29
C ALA A 44 21.93 15.78 -15.15
N ARG A 45 22.35 17.06 -15.18
CA ARG A 45 21.93 18.08 -14.19
C ARG A 45 20.42 18.22 -14.08
N TYR A 46 19.72 18.15 -15.22
CA TYR A 46 18.29 18.37 -15.24
C TYR A 46 17.48 17.13 -14.84
N VAL A 47 17.85 15.95 -15.35
CA VAL A 47 17.03 14.73 -15.23
C VAL A 47 17.42 13.85 -14.05
N VAL A 48 18.72 13.69 -13.78
CA VAL A 48 19.21 12.72 -12.80
C VAL A 48 19.73 13.40 -11.53
N GLU A 49 20.50 14.48 -11.70
CA GLU A 49 21.19 15.20 -10.62
C GLU A 49 20.45 16.45 -10.17
N SER A 50 19.13 16.47 -10.39
CA SER A 50 18.28 17.61 -10.04
C SER A 50 18.39 17.98 -8.55
N PRO A 51 18.57 19.27 -8.21
CA PRO A 51 18.63 19.74 -6.83
C PRO A 51 17.26 19.76 -6.13
N ALA A 52 16.19 19.32 -6.81
CA ALA A 52 14.84 19.26 -6.28
C ALA A 52 14.75 18.47 -4.96
N GLN A 53 13.90 18.90 -4.04
CA GLN A 53 13.68 18.24 -2.76
C GLN A 53 13.21 16.79 -2.96
N LEU A 54 12.32 16.56 -3.91
CA LEU A 54 11.89 15.21 -4.32
C LEU A 54 12.16 15.00 -5.82
N THR A 55 12.67 13.83 -6.16
CA THR A 55 12.83 13.39 -7.56
C THR A 55 12.34 11.96 -7.70
N SER A 56 11.60 11.68 -8.77
CA SER A 56 11.15 10.34 -9.15
C SER A 56 11.29 10.16 -10.65
N ILE A 57 12.07 9.17 -11.06
CA ILE A 57 12.33 8.86 -12.47
C ILE A 57 11.68 7.53 -12.80
N GLN A 58 10.69 7.55 -13.68
CA GLN A 58 10.14 6.33 -14.26
C GLN A 58 10.97 5.92 -15.45
N VAL A 59 11.34 4.65 -15.51
CA VAL A 59 12.04 4.05 -16.65
C VAL A 59 11.13 3.01 -17.30
N HIS A 60 10.97 3.07 -18.62
CA HIS A 60 10.17 2.15 -19.40
C HIS A 60 11.06 1.17 -20.16
N ARG A 61 10.76 -0.12 -20.04
CA ARG A 61 11.51 -1.19 -20.69
C ARG A 61 10.66 -2.02 -21.64
N ASN A 62 11.27 -2.47 -22.72
CA ASN A 62 10.66 -3.37 -23.70
C ASN A 62 10.90 -4.86 -23.33
N GLU A 63 10.47 -5.77 -24.22
CA GLU A 63 10.58 -7.24 -24.06
C GLU A 63 12.02 -7.75 -23.90
N HIS A 64 13.00 -6.98 -24.38
CA HIS A 64 14.43 -7.30 -24.30
C HIS A 64 15.13 -6.57 -23.14
N ASP A 65 14.34 -6.04 -22.19
CA ASP A 65 14.79 -5.23 -21.05
C ASP A 65 15.51 -3.92 -21.41
N ALA A 66 15.51 -3.51 -22.69
CA ALA A 66 16.10 -2.25 -23.13
C ALA A 66 15.24 -1.07 -22.70
N ILE A 67 15.88 0.03 -22.29
CA ILE A 67 15.18 1.28 -21.96
C ILE A 67 14.68 1.91 -23.26
N VAL A 68 13.38 2.22 -23.31
CA VAL A 68 12.71 2.80 -24.49
C VAL A 68 12.03 4.13 -24.21
N GLY A 69 12.09 4.57 -22.96
CA GLY A 69 11.59 5.86 -22.53
C GLY A 69 11.74 6.07 -21.03
N TYR A 70 11.54 7.30 -20.61
CA TYR A 70 11.55 7.70 -19.22
C TYR A 70 10.62 8.89 -18.96
N PHE A 71 10.28 9.09 -17.69
CA PHE A 71 9.57 10.25 -17.19
C PHE A 71 10.14 10.65 -15.82
N ALA A 72 10.86 11.76 -15.79
CA ALA A 72 11.37 12.34 -14.55
C ALA A 72 10.40 13.40 -14.04
N LEU A 73 10.05 13.35 -12.75
CA LEU A 73 9.29 14.38 -12.05
C LEU A 73 10.11 14.88 -10.87
N HIS A 74 10.27 16.20 -10.79
CA HIS A 74 11.01 16.92 -9.77
C HIS A 74 10.06 17.84 -9.02
N VAL A 75 10.16 17.88 -7.69
CA VAL A 75 9.38 18.79 -6.83
C VAL A 75 10.33 19.75 -6.14
N PHE A 76 10.16 21.03 -6.44
CA PHE A 76 10.89 22.12 -5.85
C PHE A 76 10.01 22.84 -4.83
N GLU A 77 10.50 22.95 -3.60
CA GLU A 77 9.89 23.84 -2.61
C GLU A 77 10.37 25.28 -2.86
N ARG A 78 9.43 26.21 -2.94
CA ARG A 78 9.66 27.64 -3.16
C ARG A 78 8.75 28.45 -2.24
N GLU A 79 9.02 29.74 -2.15
CA GLU A 79 8.16 30.71 -1.48
C GLU A 79 7.74 31.75 -2.52
N PHE A 80 6.46 32.13 -2.51
CA PHE A 80 5.93 33.17 -3.38
C PHE A 80 4.86 33.95 -2.62
N ASP A 81 4.97 35.29 -2.61
CA ASP A 81 4.14 36.19 -1.81
C ASP A 81 4.08 35.80 -0.32
N GLY A 82 5.20 35.32 0.24
CA GLY A 82 5.29 34.87 1.64
C GLY A 82 4.60 33.52 1.92
N GLU A 83 4.04 32.88 0.90
CA GLU A 83 3.37 31.59 1.01
C GLU A 83 4.27 30.49 0.43
N PRO A 84 4.44 29.36 1.13
CA PRO A 84 5.20 28.26 0.59
C PRO A 84 4.42 27.57 -0.54
N VAL A 85 5.09 27.32 -1.66
CA VAL A 85 4.53 26.70 -2.87
C VAL A 85 5.41 25.56 -3.36
N ALA A 86 4.78 24.55 -3.96
CA ALA A 86 5.48 23.43 -4.58
C ALA A 86 5.45 23.55 -6.10
N ILE A 87 6.63 23.55 -6.73
CA ILE A 87 6.80 23.62 -8.18
C ILE A 87 7.21 22.27 -8.73
N PHE A 88 6.31 21.64 -9.47
CA PHE A 88 6.51 20.37 -10.13
C PHE A 88 7.09 20.65 -11.52
N ARG A 89 8.21 20.02 -11.83
CA ARG A 89 8.80 20.04 -13.18
C ARG A 89 8.95 18.63 -13.67
N ALA A 90 8.70 18.40 -14.96
CA ALA A 90 8.86 17.08 -15.55
C ALA A 90 9.65 17.13 -16.84
N GLU A 91 10.36 16.03 -17.10
CA GLU A 91 11.07 15.77 -18.36
C GLU A 91 10.71 14.37 -18.83
N ALA A 92 10.50 14.20 -20.14
CA ALA A 92 10.01 12.94 -20.67
C ALA A 92 10.60 12.66 -22.05
N GLY A 93 11.23 11.50 -22.19
CA GLY A 93 11.69 10.97 -23.47
C GLY A 93 11.01 9.64 -23.75
N SER A 94 10.47 9.43 -24.94
CA SER A 94 10.06 8.10 -25.40
C SER A 94 10.37 7.92 -26.87
N LEU A 95 10.98 6.78 -27.20
CA LEU A 95 11.26 6.40 -28.58
C LEU A 95 9.96 6.33 -29.38
N ARG A 96 10.03 6.71 -30.66
CA ARG A 96 8.85 6.91 -31.54
C ARG A 96 7.92 5.71 -31.55
N ALA A 97 8.49 4.50 -31.63
CA ALA A 97 7.76 3.22 -31.65
C ALA A 97 6.92 2.94 -30.38
N TYR A 98 7.18 3.64 -29.28
CA TYR A 98 6.53 3.41 -27.98
C TYR A 98 5.64 4.58 -27.53
N ARG A 99 5.48 5.61 -28.37
CA ARG A 99 4.59 6.75 -28.11
C ARG A 99 3.11 6.36 -28.28
N GLY A 100 2.20 7.04 -27.58
CA GLY A 100 0.75 7.00 -27.88
C GLY A 100 -0.16 6.35 -26.81
N ARG A 101 0.38 5.52 -25.92
CA ARG A 101 -0.31 5.18 -24.66
C ARG A 101 0.20 6.18 -23.63
N ASN A 102 -0.68 6.96 -22.99
CA ASN A 102 -0.31 7.98 -21.97
C ASN A 102 0.31 7.33 -20.71
N VAL A 103 1.46 6.65 -20.86
CA VAL A 103 2.06 5.78 -19.85
C VAL A 103 2.59 6.54 -18.64
N ASN A 104 2.88 7.83 -18.81
CA ASN A 104 3.45 8.71 -17.77
C ASN A 104 2.37 9.33 -16.87
N ALA A 105 1.17 9.54 -17.42
CA ALA A 105 0.10 10.25 -16.73
C ALA A 105 -0.34 9.56 -15.41
N PRO A 106 -0.46 8.22 -15.33
CA PRO A 106 -0.77 7.55 -14.06
C PRO A 106 0.27 7.83 -12.96
N LEU A 107 1.56 7.93 -13.29
CA LEU A 107 2.58 8.26 -12.31
C LEU A 107 2.46 9.72 -11.86
N GLY A 108 2.27 10.66 -12.80
CA GLY A 108 2.02 12.08 -12.47
C GLY A 108 0.84 12.24 -11.52
N LEU A 109 -0.29 11.57 -11.80
CA LEU A 109 -1.46 11.54 -10.92
C LEU A 109 -1.13 10.98 -9.53
N GLN A 110 -0.40 9.86 -9.47
CA GLN A 110 -0.01 9.23 -8.20
C GLN A 110 0.86 10.15 -7.35
N LEU A 111 1.89 10.77 -7.95
CA LEU A 111 2.84 11.64 -7.23
C LEU A 111 2.15 12.93 -6.79
N GLY A 112 1.32 13.54 -7.64
CA GLY A 112 0.52 14.72 -7.27
C GLY A 112 -0.41 14.44 -6.08
N LEU A 113 -1.19 13.36 -6.14
CA LEU A 113 -2.08 12.97 -5.03
C LEU A 113 -1.32 12.70 -3.74
N ARG A 114 -0.21 11.97 -3.84
CA ARG A 114 0.63 11.65 -2.67
C ARG A 114 1.14 12.94 -2.01
N TYR A 115 1.69 13.84 -2.80
CA TYR A 115 2.25 15.10 -2.29
C TYR A 115 1.15 15.95 -1.63
N MET A 116 0.01 16.16 -2.29
CA MET A 116 -1.08 16.97 -1.73
C MET A 116 -1.66 16.39 -0.43
N LEU A 117 -1.66 15.07 -0.28
CA LEU A 117 -2.09 14.42 0.97
C LEU A 117 -1.07 14.55 2.09
N GLN A 118 0.22 14.67 1.76
CA GLN A 118 1.30 14.85 2.73
C GLN A 118 1.48 16.33 3.12
N HIS A 119 1.06 17.26 2.26
CA HIS A 119 1.20 18.70 2.44
C HIS A 119 -0.15 19.42 2.29
N PRO A 120 -1.10 19.21 3.24
CA PRO A 120 -2.41 19.83 3.16
C PRO A 120 -2.31 21.36 3.17
N GLY A 121 -3.09 22.03 2.30
CA GLY A 121 -3.09 23.49 2.17
C GLY A 121 -1.96 24.06 1.30
N ARG A 122 -0.92 23.28 0.98
CA ARG A 122 0.18 23.71 0.11
C ARG A 122 -0.34 23.96 -1.31
N ARG A 123 -0.05 25.15 -1.86
CA ARG A 123 -0.33 25.43 -3.28
C ARG A 123 0.69 24.68 -4.15
N VAL A 124 0.19 23.98 -5.17
CA VAL A 124 1.01 23.17 -6.06
C VAL A 124 0.84 23.66 -7.49
N TYR A 125 1.95 23.91 -8.16
CA TYR A 125 1.98 24.28 -9.57
C TYR A 125 2.86 23.30 -10.32
N TYR A 126 2.47 22.96 -11.54
CA TYR A 126 3.40 22.41 -12.52
C TYR A 126 3.95 23.56 -13.37
N LEU A 127 5.25 23.57 -13.61
CA LEU A 127 5.94 24.46 -14.54
C LEU A 127 6.78 23.63 -15.51
N GLY A 128 6.58 23.83 -16.81
CA GLY A 128 7.40 23.19 -17.84
C GLY A 128 7.70 24.17 -18.97
N SER A 129 8.82 23.98 -19.66
CA SER A 129 9.08 24.65 -20.94
C SER A 129 8.77 23.66 -22.05
N LEU A 130 7.56 23.72 -22.60
CA LEU A 130 7.06 22.72 -23.53
C LEU A 130 7.60 22.99 -24.93
N VAL A 131 8.21 21.98 -25.53
CA VAL A 131 8.93 22.09 -26.81
C VAL A 131 8.19 21.49 -28.00
N HIS A 132 6.97 20.99 -27.80
CA HIS A 132 6.23 20.28 -28.84
C HIS A 132 4.70 20.42 -28.69
N PRO A 133 3.93 20.56 -29.80
CA PRO A 133 2.47 20.75 -29.76
C PRO A 133 1.71 19.61 -29.07
N SER A 134 2.19 18.37 -29.20
CA SER A 134 1.55 17.21 -28.55
C SER A 134 1.63 17.26 -27.02
N SER A 135 2.72 17.80 -26.46
CA SER A 135 2.90 17.94 -25.03
C SER A 135 1.91 18.96 -24.47
N TYR A 136 1.84 20.14 -25.07
CA TYR A 136 0.88 21.17 -24.68
C TYR A 136 -0.58 20.68 -24.80
N SER A 137 -0.91 19.99 -25.90
CA SER A 137 -2.22 19.36 -26.10
C SER A 137 -2.57 18.34 -25.02
N SER A 138 -1.58 17.58 -24.53
CA SER A 138 -1.77 16.61 -23.45
C SER A 138 -2.08 17.32 -22.12
N PHE A 139 -1.35 18.39 -21.81
CA PHE A 139 -1.63 19.21 -20.62
C PHE A 139 -3.02 19.84 -20.68
N ALA A 140 -3.39 20.46 -21.80
CA ALA A 140 -4.71 21.05 -22.00
C ALA A 140 -5.83 20.02 -21.80
N LYS A 141 -5.63 18.79 -22.31
CA LYS A 141 -6.57 17.67 -22.13
C LYS A 141 -6.73 17.24 -20.67
N PHE A 142 -5.63 17.14 -19.91
CA PHE A 142 -5.65 16.55 -18.56
C PHE A 142 -6.00 17.53 -17.44
N PHE A 143 -5.69 18.81 -17.59
CA PHE A 143 -5.83 19.78 -16.51
C PHE A 143 -6.95 20.80 -16.72
N GLY A 144 -7.45 20.94 -17.95
CA GLY A 144 -8.54 21.86 -18.31
C GLY A 144 -8.10 23.34 -18.32
N GLU A 145 -7.35 23.76 -17.30
CA GLU A 145 -6.77 25.11 -17.20
C GLU A 145 -5.24 25.03 -17.26
N VAL A 146 -4.69 25.56 -18.36
CA VAL A 146 -3.27 25.62 -18.67
C VAL A 146 -2.93 27.03 -19.11
N TRP A 147 -1.80 27.58 -18.67
CA TRP A 147 -1.35 28.93 -19.01
C TRP A 147 -0.01 28.87 -19.74
N PRO A 148 0.23 29.70 -20.77
CA PRO A 148 -0.74 30.61 -21.41
C PRO A 148 -1.84 29.84 -22.15
N ARG A 149 -2.96 30.48 -22.51
CA ARG A 149 -4.06 29.86 -23.28
C ARG A 149 -4.69 30.82 -24.29
N ALA A 150 -5.29 30.28 -25.34
CA ALA A 150 -6.01 31.07 -26.33
C ALA A 150 -7.25 31.81 -25.77
N ALA A 151 -7.91 31.23 -24.77
CA ALA A 151 -9.20 31.73 -24.29
C ALA A 151 -9.11 33.02 -23.46
N ALA A 152 -7.95 33.35 -22.92
CA ALA A 152 -7.77 34.54 -22.08
C ALA A 152 -6.28 34.93 -22.00
N PRO A 153 -5.95 36.22 -21.88
CA PRO A 153 -4.58 36.65 -21.64
C PRO A 153 -4.07 36.13 -20.29
N THR A 154 -2.77 35.83 -20.22
CA THR A 154 -2.13 35.41 -18.96
C THR A 154 -2.22 36.54 -17.93
N PRO A 155 -2.77 36.30 -16.73
CA PRO A 155 -2.83 37.32 -15.68
C PRO A 155 -1.44 37.88 -15.36
N PRO A 156 -1.26 39.21 -15.18
CA PRO A 156 0.07 39.80 -14.98
C PRO A 156 0.87 39.20 -13.82
N ALA A 157 0.24 38.92 -12.68
CA ALA A 157 0.89 38.28 -11.53
C ALA A 157 1.36 36.85 -11.86
N LEU A 158 0.55 36.09 -12.61
CA LEU A 158 0.91 34.75 -13.06
C LEU A 158 2.05 34.79 -14.08
N LEU A 159 2.02 35.77 -14.99
CA LEU A 159 3.07 35.99 -15.98
C LEU A 159 4.42 36.29 -15.30
N SER A 160 4.43 37.16 -14.29
CA SER A 160 5.63 37.45 -13.48
C SER A 160 6.15 36.19 -12.80
N LEU A 161 5.27 35.44 -12.12
CA LEU A 161 5.65 34.18 -11.47
C LEU A 161 6.26 33.17 -12.47
N MET A 162 5.67 33.03 -13.66
CA MET A 162 6.17 32.14 -14.70
C MET A 162 7.56 32.56 -15.19
N ASP A 163 7.77 33.87 -15.37
CA ASP A 163 9.03 34.47 -15.80
C ASP A 163 10.14 34.29 -14.74
N ASP A 164 9.84 34.64 -13.50
CA ASP A 164 10.76 34.56 -12.36
C ASP A 164 11.18 33.11 -12.13
N LEU A 165 10.23 32.17 -12.12
CA LEU A 165 10.54 30.76 -11.97
C LEU A 165 11.37 30.25 -13.15
N ALA A 166 10.98 30.52 -14.40
CA ALA A 166 11.73 30.07 -15.57
C ALA A 166 13.19 30.56 -15.50
N THR A 167 13.39 31.83 -15.16
CA THR A 167 14.71 32.45 -14.99
C THR A 167 15.48 31.82 -13.83
N SER A 168 14.83 31.56 -12.69
CA SER A 168 15.46 30.90 -11.53
C SER A 168 15.95 29.48 -11.81
N PHE A 169 15.40 28.84 -12.85
CA PHE A 169 15.82 27.53 -13.32
C PHE A 169 16.80 27.61 -14.51
N GLY A 170 17.37 28.78 -14.80
CA GLY A 170 18.37 28.97 -15.84
C GLY A 170 17.81 28.92 -17.27
N LEU A 171 16.50 29.14 -17.47
CA LEU A 171 15.92 29.22 -18.80
C LEU A 171 16.05 30.66 -19.34
N GLU A 172 16.87 30.85 -20.36
CA GLU A 172 17.10 32.15 -20.99
C GLU A 172 15.95 32.54 -21.94
N ARG A 173 15.60 33.84 -21.98
CA ARG A 173 14.58 34.36 -22.89
C ARG A 173 15.08 34.32 -24.33
N VAL A 174 14.24 33.87 -25.25
CA VAL A 174 14.52 33.96 -26.70
C VAL A 174 14.48 35.42 -27.16
N VAL A 175 13.53 36.18 -26.63
CA VAL A 175 13.37 37.60 -26.92
C VAL A 175 13.11 38.35 -25.62
N ALA A 176 13.82 39.46 -25.38
CA ALA A 176 13.80 40.16 -24.10
C ALA A 176 12.39 40.53 -23.60
N HIS A 177 11.50 40.94 -24.50
CA HIS A 177 10.13 41.38 -24.19
C HIS A 177 9.11 40.24 -24.05
N ASN A 178 9.45 39.01 -24.45
CA ASN A 178 8.57 37.86 -24.34
C ASN A 178 9.06 36.92 -23.22
N PRO A 179 8.46 36.97 -22.02
CA PRO A 179 8.92 36.18 -20.88
C PRO A 179 8.60 34.68 -21.02
N LEU A 180 7.75 34.28 -21.96
CA LEU A 180 7.26 32.90 -22.08
C LEU A 180 8.07 32.04 -23.05
N LEU A 181 8.83 32.64 -23.97
CA LEU A 181 9.65 31.89 -24.91
C LEU A 181 11.08 31.75 -24.39
N ARG A 182 11.53 30.50 -24.22
CA ARG A 182 12.83 30.18 -23.64
C ARG A 182 13.67 29.28 -24.52
N HIS A 183 14.99 29.47 -24.48
CA HIS A 183 15.93 28.48 -25.02
C HIS A 183 15.96 27.27 -24.09
N VAL A 184 15.68 26.07 -24.63
CA VAL A 184 15.73 24.82 -23.86
C VAL A 184 17.01 24.01 -24.09
N GLY A 185 17.84 24.42 -25.05
CA GLY A 185 19.12 23.77 -25.36
C GLY A 185 19.00 22.51 -26.24
N TRP A 186 17.81 22.15 -26.72
CA TRP A 186 17.62 21.02 -27.62
C TRP A 186 16.41 21.18 -28.55
N ARG A 187 16.39 20.38 -29.62
CA ARG A 187 15.35 20.40 -30.65
C ARG A 187 14.73 19.02 -30.80
N THR A 188 13.40 18.94 -30.89
CA THR A 188 12.72 17.66 -31.14
C THR A 188 13.03 17.19 -32.57
N ARG A 189 13.48 15.94 -32.73
CA ARG A 189 13.67 15.34 -34.06
C ARG A 189 12.30 14.99 -34.66
N GLU A 190 11.98 15.62 -35.78
CA GLU A 190 10.74 15.42 -36.53
C GLU A 190 11.02 15.09 -37.99
N THR A 191 10.17 14.26 -38.59
CA THR A 191 10.16 14.01 -40.03
C THR A 191 9.42 15.11 -40.79
N ASP A 192 9.67 15.27 -42.09
CA ASP A 192 8.93 16.25 -42.92
C ASP A 192 7.41 16.04 -42.87
N ALA A 193 6.98 14.77 -42.86
CA ALA A 193 5.57 14.43 -42.74
C ALA A 193 4.96 14.87 -41.38
N GLU A 194 5.71 14.77 -40.28
CA GLU A 194 5.26 15.24 -38.97
C GLU A 194 5.18 16.78 -38.92
N ARG A 195 6.17 17.46 -39.51
CA ARG A 195 6.14 18.93 -39.64
C ARG A 195 4.92 19.39 -40.42
N ALA A 196 4.65 18.76 -41.57
CA ALA A 196 3.48 19.05 -42.38
C ALA A 196 2.17 18.77 -41.62
N TYR A 197 2.10 17.66 -40.88
CA TYR A 197 0.95 17.33 -40.04
C TYR A 197 0.68 18.42 -38.99
N TRP A 198 1.70 18.86 -38.26
CA TRP A 198 1.52 19.86 -37.21
C TRP A 198 1.17 21.23 -37.76
N ALA A 199 1.77 21.63 -38.89
CA ALA A 199 1.44 22.88 -39.56
C ALA A 199 -0.03 22.96 -40.00
N GLN A 200 -0.65 21.82 -40.29
CA GLN A 200 -2.06 21.71 -40.72
C GLN A 200 -2.99 21.22 -39.59
N CYS A 201 -2.52 21.17 -38.33
CA CYS A 201 -3.29 20.58 -37.25
C CYS A 201 -4.37 21.53 -36.71
N ASP A 202 -5.64 21.23 -36.96
CA ASP A 202 -6.77 22.04 -36.51
C ASP A 202 -7.15 21.87 -35.02
N LYS A 203 -6.40 21.08 -34.26
CA LYS A 203 -6.68 20.89 -32.84
C LYS A 203 -6.39 22.20 -32.09
N PRO A 204 -7.37 22.78 -31.35
CA PRO A 204 -7.22 24.12 -30.77
C PRO A 204 -5.97 24.31 -29.91
N ALA A 205 -5.60 23.32 -29.10
CA ALA A 205 -4.42 23.38 -28.25
C ALA A 205 -3.10 23.32 -29.04
N ALA A 206 -3.04 22.50 -30.09
CA ALA A 206 -1.87 22.39 -30.94
C ALA A 206 -1.65 23.68 -31.74
N ARG A 207 -2.74 24.22 -32.32
CA ARG A 207 -2.71 25.49 -33.06
C ARG A 207 -2.24 26.65 -32.19
N PHE A 208 -2.82 26.81 -30.99
CA PHE A 208 -2.39 27.83 -30.04
C PHE A 208 -0.90 27.72 -29.69
N PHE A 209 -0.40 26.49 -29.45
CA PHE A 209 1.01 26.29 -29.14
C PHE A 209 1.92 26.75 -30.29
N ILE A 210 1.57 26.41 -31.53
CA ILE A 210 2.36 26.78 -32.71
C ILE A 210 2.35 28.31 -32.92
N GLU A 211 1.20 28.94 -32.74
CA GLU A 211 1.05 30.41 -32.83
C GLU A 211 1.84 31.13 -31.72
N ALA A 212 1.77 30.63 -30.49
CA ALA A 212 2.45 31.22 -29.35
C ALA A 212 3.97 30.96 -29.36
N ASN A 213 4.41 29.89 -30.04
CA ASN A 213 5.81 29.48 -30.14
C ASN A 213 6.17 29.08 -31.58
N PRO A 214 6.24 30.05 -32.51
CA PRO A 214 6.55 29.78 -33.91
C PRO A 214 7.95 29.17 -34.10
N GLY A 215 8.84 29.35 -33.12
CA GLY A 215 10.21 28.83 -33.17
C GLY A 215 10.45 27.53 -32.43
N TYR A 216 9.42 26.76 -32.10
CA TYR A 216 9.59 25.48 -31.39
C TYR A 216 10.55 24.52 -32.12
N GLN A 217 10.58 24.57 -33.46
CA GLN A 217 11.49 23.78 -34.29
C GLN A 217 12.97 24.19 -34.14
N GLN A 218 13.25 25.43 -33.71
CA GLN A 218 14.60 25.88 -33.41
C GLN A 218 15.04 25.57 -31.97
N GLY A 219 14.18 24.92 -31.17
CA GLY A 219 14.45 24.57 -29.77
C GLY A 219 13.97 25.64 -28.80
N HIS A 220 12.95 26.42 -29.19
CA HIS A 220 12.26 27.31 -28.27
C HIS A 220 11.21 26.51 -27.50
N GLY A 221 11.22 26.63 -26.18
CA GLY A 221 10.17 26.10 -25.32
C GLY A 221 9.19 27.19 -24.90
N LEU A 222 7.92 26.83 -24.81
CA LEU A 222 6.87 27.67 -24.25
C LEU A 222 6.73 27.39 -22.76
N VAL A 223 7.06 28.37 -21.93
CA VAL A 223 6.84 28.30 -20.47
C VAL A 223 5.35 28.14 -20.24
N THR A 224 5.00 27.01 -19.64
CA THR A 224 3.64 26.56 -19.42
C THR A 224 3.45 26.26 -17.94
N MET A 225 2.39 26.81 -17.36
CA MET A 225 2.04 26.62 -15.95
C MET A 225 0.64 26.04 -15.78
N VAL A 226 0.50 25.15 -14.82
CA VAL A 226 -0.78 24.56 -14.41
C VAL A 226 -0.89 24.58 -12.90
N GLN A 227 -2.03 25.01 -12.36
CA GLN A 227 -2.32 24.84 -10.94
C GLN A 227 -2.81 23.41 -10.69
N VAL A 228 -2.06 22.64 -9.91
CA VAL A 228 -2.40 21.27 -9.56
C VAL A 228 -3.29 21.29 -8.31
N SER A 229 -4.51 20.82 -8.45
CA SER A 229 -5.52 20.76 -7.39
C SER A 229 -6.19 19.40 -7.38
N PHE A 230 -6.91 19.08 -6.30
CA PHE A 230 -7.72 17.84 -6.27
C PHE A 230 -8.75 17.80 -7.39
N ALA A 231 -9.30 18.96 -7.80
CA ALA A 231 -10.23 19.06 -8.91
C ALA A 231 -9.56 18.71 -10.25
N SER A 232 -8.36 19.26 -10.52
CA SER A 232 -7.64 18.96 -11.76
C SER A 232 -7.10 17.52 -11.79
N LEU A 233 -6.66 16.98 -10.65
CA LEU A 233 -6.29 15.56 -10.54
C LEU A 233 -7.50 14.61 -10.70
N LEU A 234 -8.69 15.00 -10.23
CA LEU A 234 -9.92 14.24 -10.44
C LEU A 234 -10.35 14.27 -11.92
N HIS A 235 -10.20 15.42 -12.58
CA HIS A 235 -10.41 15.54 -14.02
C HIS A 235 -9.46 14.62 -14.79
N MET A 236 -8.16 14.70 -14.50
CA MET A 236 -7.14 13.80 -15.05
C MET A 236 -7.48 12.32 -14.83
N ALA A 237 -7.95 11.95 -13.63
CA ALA A 237 -8.39 10.60 -13.34
C ALA A 237 -9.59 10.15 -14.19
N ARG A 238 -10.60 11.01 -14.39
CA ARG A 238 -11.73 10.71 -15.29
C ARG A 238 -11.26 10.51 -16.73
N THR A 239 -10.28 11.31 -17.17
CA THR A 239 -9.69 11.19 -18.51
C THR A 239 -8.88 9.90 -18.69
N LEU A 240 -8.24 9.37 -17.64
CA LEU A 240 -7.31 8.23 -17.72
C LEU A 240 -7.95 6.84 -17.75
N GLY A 241 -9.26 6.72 -17.62
CA GLY A 241 -9.95 5.42 -17.60
C GLY A 241 -9.63 4.58 -16.35
N ARG A 242 -10.60 3.73 -15.94
CA ARG A 242 -10.57 3.05 -14.63
C ARG A 242 -9.32 2.20 -14.39
N ALA A 243 -8.81 1.51 -15.42
CA ALA A 243 -7.66 0.61 -15.28
C ALA A 243 -6.37 1.36 -14.90
N GLN A 244 -6.14 2.54 -15.47
CA GLN A 244 -4.91 3.31 -15.23
C GLN A 244 -4.93 4.06 -13.89
N VAL A 245 -6.12 4.42 -13.41
CA VAL A 245 -6.30 5.18 -12.16
C VAL A 245 -6.31 4.28 -10.92
N ARG A 246 -6.52 2.97 -11.07
CA ARG A 246 -6.68 2.03 -9.94
C ARG A 246 -5.51 2.09 -8.94
N LYS A 247 -4.26 2.07 -9.42
CA LYS A 247 -3.05 2.10 -8.57
C LYS A 247 -2.88 3.46 -7.85
N PRO A 248 -2.90 4.61 -8.54
CA PRO A 248 -2.94 5.93 -7.89
C PRO A 248 -4.06 6.04 -6.84
N MET A 249 -5.25 5.57 -7.21
CA MET A 249 -6.42 5.24 -6.38
C MET A 249 -6.08 4.68 -5.01
N GLN A 250 -5.52 3.48 -5.06
CA GLN A 250 -5.24 2.70 -3.87
C GLN A 250 -4.21 3.38 -2.98
N LEU A 251 -3.19 4.03 -3.55
CA LEU A 251 -2.19 4.73 -2.76
C LEU A 251 -2.78 5.95 -2.06
N ALA A 252 -3.51 6.81 -2.80
CA ALA A 252 -4.15 7.98 -2.24
C ALA A 252 -5.13 7.61 -1.12
N PHE A 253 -5.90 6.53 -1.30
CA PHE A 253 -6.81 6.05 -0.27
C PHE A 253 -6.10 5.51 0.98
N ARG A 254 -4.95 4.84 0.82
CA ARG A 254 -4.13 4.41 1.97
C ARG A 254 -3.60 5.61 2.76
N LEU A 255 -3.08 6.62 2.06
CA LEU A 255 -2.56 7.83 2.68
C LEU A 255 -3.67 8.66 3.33
N MET A 256 -4.81 8.83 2.66
CA MET A 256 -5.98 9.52 3.24
C MET A 256 -6.43 8.87 4.55
N ARG A 257 -6.44 7.54 4.64
CA ARG A 257 -6.83 6.84 5.87
C ARG A 257 -5.90 7.09 7.06
N GLN A 258 -4.68 7.53 6.81
CA GLN A 258 -3.73 7.91 7.85
C GLN A 258 -3.96 9.35 8.33
N THR A 259 -4.78 10.15 7.63
CA THR A 259 -5.14 11.50 8.07
C THR A 259 -6.33 11.47 9.03
N PRO A 260 -6.44 12.45 9.95
CA PRO A 260 -7.58 12.54 10.87
C PRO A 260 -8.94 12.58 10.14
N ILE A 261 -8.99 13.25 8.99
CA ILE A 261 -10.21 13.37 8.17
C ILE A 261 -10.57 12.02 7.55
N GLY A 262 -9.61 11.31 6.95
CA GLY A 262 -9.89 10.01 6.34
C GLY A 262 -10.25 8.95 7.37
N ALA A 263 -9.65 8.99 8.57
CA ALA A 263 -10.09 8.18 9.70
C ALA A 263 -11.55 8.50 10.06
N ARG A 264 -11.92 9.78 10.19
CA ARG A 264 -13.30 10.21 10.49
C ARG A 264 -14.31 9.73 9.45
N LEU A 265 -13.98 9.80 8.16
CA LEU A 265 -14.85 9.34 7.07
C LEU A 265 -15.03 7.81 7.03
N ALA A 266 -14.06 7.05 7.54
CA ALA A 266 -14.16 5.59 7.60
C ALA A 266 -14.96 5.09 8.81
N ARG A 267 -15.05 5.88 9.90
CA ARG A 267 -15.69 5.49 11.17
C ARG A 267 -17.10 4.93 11.03
N PRO A 268 -18.05 5.55 10.29
CA PRO A 268 -19.42 5.02 10.20
C PRO A 268 -19.47 3.61 9.62
N ARG A 269 -18.60 3.32 8.62
CA ARG A 269 -18.50 1.97 8.03
C ARG A 269 -17.88 0.98 8.99
N ILE A 270 -16.85 1.39 9.73
CA ILE A 270 -16.21 0.52 10.74
C ILE A 270 -17.21 0.20 11.86
N MET A 271 -17.95 1.21 12.34
CA MET A 271 -19.00 1.01 13.34
C MET A 271 -20.03 0.00 12.86
N ALA A 272 -20.53 0.14 11.62
CA ALA A 272 -21.48 -0.82 11.06
C ALA A 272 -20.90 -2.25 11.01
N TYR A 273 -19.62 -2.42 10.65
CA TYR A 273 -18.99 -3.74 10.66
C TYR A 273 -18.82 -4.33 12.06
N LEU A 274 -18.48 -3.50 13.06
CA LEU A 274 -18.38 -3.97 14.44
C LEU A 274 -19.76 -4.34 14.99
N GLN A 275 -20.80 -3.54 14.72
CA GLN A 275 -22.17 -3.81 15.15
C GLN A 275 -22.75 -5.09 14.52
N GLN A 276 -22.35 -5.43 13.30
CA GLN A 276 -22.81 -6.63 12.59
C GLN A 276 -22.02 -7.89 12.98
N ALA A 277 -20.85 -7.74 13.60
CA ALA A 277 -20.02 -8.88 13.99
C ALA A 277 -20.50 -9.43 15.34
N PRO A 278 -20.92 -10.71 15.43
CA PRO A 278 -21.46 -11.28 16.67
C PRO A 278 -20.54 -11.10 17.87
N LEU A 279 -19.21 -11.16 17.66
CA LEU A 279 -18.21 -10.98 18.70
C LEU A 279 -18.28 -9.60 19.39
N PHE A 280 -18.73 -8.55 18.69
CA PHE A 280 -18.73 -7.17 19.19
C PHE A 280 -20.14 -6.59 19.35
N ALA A 281 -21.18 -7.29 18.88
CA ALA A 281 -22.53 -6.75 18.76
C ALA A 281 -23.17 -6.36 20.11
N HIS A 282 -22.77 -7.00 21.20
CA HIS A 282 -23.25 -6.71 22.56
C HIS A 282 -22.58 -5.51 23.22
N LEU A 283 -21.47 -5.01 22.66
CA LEU A 283 -20.70 -3.94 23.28
C LEU A 283 -21.45 -2.60 23.24
N PRO A 284 -21.32 -1.76 24.28
CA PRO A 284 -21.91 -0.42 24.28
C PRO A 284 -21.43 0.43 23.10
N THR A 285 -22.31 1.29 22.58
CA THR A 285 -22.00 2.17 21.44
C THR A 285 -20.74 3.01 21.65
N ALA A 286 -20.51 3.51 22.86
CA ALA A 286 -19.30 4.28 23.20
C ALA A 286 -18.00 3.44 23.04
N THR A 287 -18.03 2.18 23.48
CA THR A 287 -16.93 1.22 23.32
C THR A 287 -16.68 0.92 21.84
N LEU A 288 -17.76 0.69 21.07
CA LEU A 288 -17.67 0.47 19.62
C LEU A 288 -17.11 1.69 18.88
N GLN A 289 -17.46 2.91 19.30
CA GLN A 289 -16.89 4.15 18.76
C GLN A 289 -15.39 4.26 19.04
N ALA A 290 -14.95 3.93 20.25
CA ALA A 290 -13.53 3.93 20.62
C ALA A 290 -12.74 2.90 19.79
N LEU A 291 -13.25 1.67 19.67
CA LEU A 291 -12.65 0.65 18.79
C LEU A 291 -12.64 1.09 17.32
N ALA A 292 -13.74 1.66 16.83
CA ALA A 292 -13.83 2.14 15.45
C ALA A 292 -12.85 3.26 15.15
N ALA A 293 -12.56 4.14 16.11
CA ALA A 293 -11.60 5.22 15.97
C ALA A 293 -10.15 4.71 15.85
N ALA A 294 -9.83 3.58 16.48
CA ALA A 294 -8.51 2.97 16.44
C ALA A 294 -8.32 1.94 15.31
N SER A 295 -9.41 1.47 14.71
CA SER A 295 -9.39 0.39 13.72
C SER A 295 -9.20 0.90 12.29
N ALA A 296 -8.75 0.01 11.40
CA ALA A 296 -8.55 0.32 10.00
C ALA A 296 -9.14 -0.76 9.10
N ILE A 297 -9.85 -0.35 8.04
CA ILE A 297 -10.28 -1.28 6.99
C ILE A 297 -9.12 -1.48 6.02
N ALA A 298 -8.89 -2.69 5.53
CA ALA A 298 -7.95 -3.00 4.45
C ALA A 298 -8.65 -3.80 3.36
N LYS A 299 -8.35 -3.52 2.09
CA LYS A 299 -8.89 -4.26 0.94
C LYS A 299 -7.77 -4.99 0.23
N HIS A 300 -7.96 -6.28 0.00
CA HIS A 300 -6.99 -7.17 -0.59
C HIS A 300 -7.62 -7.88 -1.79
N GLY A 301 -6.90 -7.97 -2.91
CA GLY A 301 -7.31 -8.82 -4.03
C GLY A 301 -7.18 -10.31 -3.68
N ALA A 302 -7.70 -11.20 -4.52
CA ALA A 302 -7.53 -12.65 -4.37
C ALA A 302 -6.05 -13.07 -4.46
N GLY A 303 -5.68 -14.14 -3.76
CA GLY A 303 -4.33 -14.71 -3.73
C GLY A 303 -3.31 -13.90 -2.92
N ARG A 304 -3.72 -12.89 -2.15
CA ARG A 304 -2.82 -12.04 -1.36
C ARG A 304 -2.68 -12.57 0.06
N TYR A 305 -1.45 -12.67 0.52
CA TYR A 305 -1.15 -12.91 1.93
C TYR A 305 -1.57 -11.68 2.77
N LEU A 306 -2.36 -11.92 3.81
CA LEU A 306 -2.68 -10.93 4.83
C LEU A 306 -1.56 -10.84 5.87
N PHE A 307 -1.03 -12.01 6.25
CA PHE A 307 0.21 -12.21 7.01
C PHE A 307 0.66 -13.67 6.83
N ARG A 308 1.92 -13.95 7.16
CA ARG A 308 2.52 -15.29 7.14
C ARG A 308 2.75 -15.83 8.54
N GLN A 309 2.79 -17.15 8.66
CA GLN A 309 3.24 -17.84 9.86
C GLN A 309 4.66 -17.36 10.25
N GLY A 310 4.89 -17.19 11.54
CA GLY A 310 6.14 -16.66 12.08
C GLY A 310 6.31 -15.15 12.01
N GLU A 311 5.43 -14.40 11.31
CA GLU A 311 5.47 -12.94 11.34
C GLU A 311 5.01 -12.39 12.70
N PRO A 312 5.56 -11.26 13.17
CA PRO A 312 5.01 -10.56 14.33
C PRO A 312 3.60 -10.04 14.00
N GLY A 313 2.66 -10.21 14.93
CA GLY A 313 1.27 -9.84 14.72
C GLY A 313 0.65 -9.22 15.97
N HIS A 314 0.23 -7.96 15.87
CA HIS A 314 -0.36 -7.24 17.01
C HIS A 314 -1.80 -6.79 16.77
N ASP A 315 -2.45 -7.27 15.71
CA ASP A 315 -3.81 -6.88 15.38
C ASP A 315 -4.72 -8.10 15.28
N LEU A 316 -5.94 -7.93 15.78
CA LEU A 316 -7.07 -8.81 15.52
C LEU A 316 -7.67 -8.43 14.17
N CYS A 317 -8.03 -9.42 13.37
CA CYS A 317 -8.64 -9.22 12.07
C CYS A 317 -10.06 -9.77 12.04
N LEU A 318 -10.98 -9.01 11.47
CA LEU A 318 -12.34 -9.43 11.16
C LEU A 318 -12.54 -9.40 9.64
N LEU A 319 -12.91 -10.53 9.05
CA LEU A 319 -13.20 -10.63 7.63
C LEU A 319 -14.61 -10.10 7.34
N VAL A 320 -14.74 -8.84 6.92
CA VAL A 320 -16.06 -8.22 6.71
C VAL A 320 -16.67 -8.53 5.34
N ARG A 321 -15.87 -9.01 4.39
CA ARG A 321 -16.32 -9.48 3.07
C ARG A 321 -15.26 -10.37 2.44
N GLY A 322 -15.70 -11.43 1.77
CA GLY A 322 -14.87 -12.32 0.96
C GLY A 322 -14.60 -13.65 1.66
N ALA A 323 -13.57 -14.36 1.19
CA ALA A 323 -13.13 -15.63 1.75
C ALA A 323 -11.59 -15.69 1.77
N ALA A 324 -11.02 -16.34 2.77
CA ALA A 324 -9.58 -16.56 2.92
C ALA A 324 -9.27 -17.97 3.39
N TYR A 325 -8.05 -18.45 3.14
CA TYR A 325 -7.53 -19.69 3.66
C TYR A 325 -6.58 -19.40 4.82
N ALA A 326 -6.75 -20.13 5.93
CA ALA A 326 -5.67 -20.30 6.90
C ALA A 326 -4.82 -21.49 6.46
N LEU A 327 -3.51 -21.31 6.48
CA LEU A 327 -2.52 -22.25 5.96
C LEU A 327 -1.49 -22.53 7.06
N ALA A 328 -1.22 -23.80 7.35
CA ALA A 328 -0.03 -24.18 8.11
C ALA A 328 1.13 -24.40 7.15
N THR A 329 2.33 -24.04 7.60
CA THR A 329 3.58 -24.30 6.89
C THR A 329 4.28 -25.45 7.61
N ASP A 330 4.44 -26.57 6.92
CA ASP A 330 5.15 -27.75 7.42
C ASP A 330 6.68 -27.50 7.46
N ALA A 331 7.44 -28.38 8.11
CA ALA A 331 8.90 -28.22 8.30
C ALA A 331 9.70 -28.21 6.98
N ASP A 332 9.14 -28.79 5.92
CA ASP A 332 9.68 -28.80 4.56
C ASP A 332 9.33 -27.52 3.76
N GLY A 333 8.56 -26.61 4.35
CA GLY A 333 8.09 -25.36 3.73
C GLY A 333 6.77 -25.49 2.95
N THR A 334 6.12 -26.66 2.96
CA THR A 334 4.86 -26.86 2.24
C THR A 334 3.69 -26.16 2.95
N GLU A 335 2.93 -25.34 2.23
CA GLU A 335 1.71 -24.69 2.76
C GLU A 335 0.48 -25.61 2.56
N ARG A 336 -0.17 -26.04 3.64
CA ARG A 336 -1.44 -26.80 3.60
C ARG A 336 -2.60 -25.99 4.15
N ILE A 337 -3.77 -26.07 3.50
CA ILE A 337 -5.00 -25.42 3.99
C ILE A 337 -5.48 -26.15 5.24
N ILE A 338 -5.65 -25.38 6.32
CA ILE A 338 -6.09 -25.89 7.62
C ILE A 338 -7.46 -25.36 8.02
N ASP A 339 -7.88 -24.24 7.45
CA ASP A 339 -9.21 -23.67 7.66
C ASP A 339 -9.64 -22.77 6.49
N GLN A 340 -10.94 -22.58 6.33
CA GLN A 340 -11.54 -21.62 5.40
C GLN A 340 -12.28 -20.53 6.18
N LEU A 341 -11.81 -19.30 6.06
CA LEU A 341 -12.37 -18.13 6.72
C LEU A 341 -13.40 -17.47 5.80
N SER A 342 -14.64 -17.35 6.28
CA SER A 342 -15.74 -16.69 5.60
C SER A 342 -16.07 -15.32 6.22
N THR A 343 -17.03 -14.60 5.62
CA THR A 343 -17.46 -13.30 6.15
C THR A 343 -17.95 -13.46 7.60
N GLY A 344 -17.49 -12.58 8.48
CA GLY A 344 -17.72 -12.65 9.94
C GLY A 344 -16.59 -13.34 10.70
N ALA A 345 -15.70 -14.07 10.03
CA ALA A 345 -14.60 -14.78 10.69
C ALA A 345 -13.62 -13.81 11.36
N VAL A 346 -13.29 -14.13 12.61
CA VAL A 346 -12.27 -13.45 13.41
C VAL A 346 -11.00 -14.29 13.41
N PHE A 347 -9.86 -13.65 13.20
CA PHE A 347 -8.57 -14.33 13.13
C PHE A 347 -7.42 -13.45 13.61
N GLY A 348 -6.35 -14.10 14.04
CA GLY A 348 -5.17 -13.44 14.61
C GLY A 348 -5.28 -13.16 16.10
N GLU A 349 -6.30 -13.70 16.77
CA GLU A 349 -6.54 -13.66 18.21
C GLU A 349 -5.38 -14.26 19.02
N MET A 350 -4.71 -15.29 18.49
CA MET A 350 -3.61 -15.97 19.18
C MET A 350 -2.48 -15.00 19.49
N ALA A 351 -1.95 -14.35 18.47
CA ALA A 351 -0.89 -13.34 18.62
C ALA A 351 -1.34 -12.14 19.49
N VAL A 352 -2.64 -11.81 19.51
CA VAL A 352 -3.17 -10.72 20.32
C VAL A 352 -3.25 -11.09 21.81
N LEU A 353 -3.68 -12.32 22.13
CA LEU A 353 -3.82 -12.80 23.50
C LEU A 353 -2.48 -13.21 24.11
N THR A 354 -1.67 -13.99 23.40
CA THR A 354 -0.41 -14.54 23.91
C THR A 354 0.78 -13.62 23.69
N GLY A 355 0.71 -12.71 22.70
CA GLY A 355 1.85 -11.91 22.27
C GLY A 355 2.84 -12.66 21.37
N GLU A 356 2.57 -13.94 21.06
CA GLU A 356 3.38 -14.76 20.17
C GLU A 356 3.31 -14.29 18.71
N HIS A 357 4.17 -14.86 17.86
CA HIS A 357 4.10 -14.64 16.41
C HIS A 357 2.85 -15.30 15.81
N ARG A 358 2.53 -14.98 14.56
CA ARG A 358 1.42 -15.61 13.83
C ARG A 358 1.66 -17.12 13.73
N THR A 359 0.71 -17.92 14.19
CA THR A 359 0.77 -19.39 14.17
C THR A 359 0.41 -20.01 12.82
N ALA A 360 -0.28 -19.25 11.96
CA ALA A 360 -0.66 -19.68 10.63
C ALA A 360 -0.54 -18.54 9.62
N THR A 361 -0.38 -18.90 8.35
CA THR A 361 -0.45 -17.98 7.22
C THR A 361 -1.91 -17.76 6.85
N VAL A 362 -2.32 -16.52 6.55
CA VAL A 362 -3.67 -16.24 6.01
C VAL A 362 -3.57 -15.66 4.61
N ARG A 363 -4.15 -16.34 3.62
CA ARG A 363 -4.15 -15.93 2.20
C ARG A 363 -5.57 -15.76 1.69
N THR A 364 -5.84 -14.65 1.01
CA THR A 364 -7.18 -14.40 0.46
C THR A 364 -7.53 -15.39 -0.66
N ALA A 365 -8.71 -16.00 -0.58
CA ALA A 365 -9.28 -16.86 -1.61
C ALA A 365 -10.02 -16.02 -2.67
N SER A 366 -10.66 -14.92 -2.24
CA SER A 366 -11.34 -13.96 -3.11
C SER A 366 -10.93 -12.52 -2.80
N THR A 367 -11.56 -11.52 -3.41
CA THR A 367 -11.34 -10.12 -3.00
C THR A 367 -11.90 -9.90 -1.60
N CYS A 368 -11.03 -9.64 -0.64
CA CYS A 368 -11.38 -9.50 0.77
C CYS A 368 -11.39 -8.03 1.21
N THR A 369 -12.33 -7.72 2.11
CA THR A 369 -12.26 -6.54 2.96
C THR A 369 -12.09 -7.02 4.39
N VAL A 370 -11.06 -6.51 5.08
CA VAL A 370 -10.68 -6.94 6.44
C VAL A 370 -10.68 -5.71 7.33
N LEU A 371 -11.31 -5.80 8.50
CA LEU A 371 -11.16 -4.81 9.56
C LEU A 371 -10.01 -5.25 10.48
N ARG A 372 -9.03 -4.38 10.69
CA ARG A 372 -7.91 -4.58 11.63
C ARG A 372 -8.16 -3.77 12.88
N ILE A 373 -8.14 -4.44 14.03
CA ILE A 373 -8.33 -3.88 15.36
C ILE A 373 -7.00 -4.03 16.11
N PRO A 374 -6.29 -2.93 16.40
CA PRO A 374 -5.01 -3.01 17.10
C PRO A 374 -5.13 -3.57 18.52
N ARG A 375 -4.21 -4.45 18.93
CA ARG A 375 -4.15 -5.03 20.28
C ARG A 375 -4.24 -3.97 21.38
N ARG A 376 -3.51 -2.86 21.24
CA ARG A 376 -3.53 -1.74 22.19
C ARG A 376 -4.92 -1.14 22.43
N ALA A 377 -5.79 -1.18 21.42
CA ALA A 377 -7.16 -0.67 21.51
C ALA A 377 -8.13 -1.75 22.03
N LEU A 378 -7.82 -3.02 21.76
CA LEU A 378 -8.65 -4.15 22.18
C LEU A 378 -8.44 -4.55 23.65
N LEU A 379 -7.21 -4.52 24.16
CA LEU A 379 -6.89 -4.97 25.52
C LEU A 379 -7.71 -4.28 26.62
N PRO A 380 -7.88 -2.93 26.63
CA PRO A 380 -8.71 -2.29 27.65
C PRO A 380 -10.17 -2.72 27.58
N VAL A 381 -10.67 -3.03 26.37
CA VAL A 381 -12.05 -3.52 26.18
C VAL A 381 -12.20 -4.95 26.67
N LEU A 382 -11.22 -5.82 26.42
CA LEU A 382 -11.22 -7.19 26.95
C LEU A 382 -11.18 -7.21 28.48
N ALA A 383 -10.42 -6.30 29.09
CA ALA A 383 -10.35 -6.18 30.55
C ALA A 383 -11.68 -5.70 31.17
N ALA A 384 -12.45 -4.90 30.43
CA ALA A 384 -13.72 -4.34 30.91
C ALA A 384 -14.94 -5.22 30.58
N ASP A 385 -14.87 -6.08 29.57
CA ASP A 385 -16.00 -6.88 29.08
C ASP A 385 -15.68 -8.39 29.12
N THR A 386 -16.16 -9.05 30.18
CA THR A 386 -15.93 -10.49 30.43
C THR A 386 -16.49 -11.37 29.30
N GLN A 387 -17.62 -10.99 28.71
CA GLN A 387 -18.26 -11.78 27.64
C GLN A 387 -17.39 -11.80 26.37
N LEU A 388 -16.89 -10.64 25.93
CA LEU A 388 -15.95 -10.53 24.81
C LEU A 388 -14.66 -11.28 25.10
N HIS A 389 -14.14 -11.14 26.32
CA HIS A 389 -12.94 -11.84 26.76
C HIS A 389 -13.11 -13.36 26.63
N GLN A 390 -14.18 -13.91 27.20
CA GLN A 390 -14.50 -15.33 27.11
C GLN A 390 -14.70 -15.80 25.66
N ALA A 391 -15.44 -15.04 24.84
CA ALA A 391 -15.68 -15.40 23.44
C ALA A 391 -14.37 -15.45 22.62
N LEU A 392 -13.48 -14.46 22.82
CA LEU A 392 -12.19 -14.43 22.13
C LEU A 392 -11.27 -15.57 22.60
N TRP A 393 -11.31 -15.89 23.89
CA TRP A 393 -10.58 -17.04 24.44
C TRP A 393 -11.11 -18.39 23.95
N HIS A 394 -12.41 -18.52 23.78
CA HIS A 394 -12.99 -19.74 23.20
C HIS A 394 -12.47 -19.96 21.77
N HIS A 395 -12.41 -18.90 20.96
CA HIS A 395 -11.77 -18.95 19.63
C HIS A 395 -10.30 -19.37 19.71
N PHE A 396 -9.54 -18.78 20.64
CA PHE A 396 -8.14 -19.13 20.88
C PHE A 396 -7.98 -20.61 21.25
N ALA A 397 -8.72 -21.09 22.26
CA ALA A 397 -8.63 -22.46 22.75
C ALA A 397 -8.93 -23.47 21.65
N THR A 398 -9.98 -23.21 20.87
CA THR A 398 -10.36 -24.06 19.73
C THR A 398 -9.25 -24.16 18.70
N ARG A 399 -8.67 -23.02 18.29
CA ARG A 399 -7.62 -23.02 17.27
C ARG A 399 -6.30 -23.57 17.77
N ARG A 400 -5.92 -23.28 19.02
CA ARG A 400 -4.70 -23.80 19.66
C ARG A 400 -4.79 -25.31 19.86
N PHE A 401 -5.96 -25.82 20.23
CA PHE A 401 -6.22 -27.26 20.26
C PHE A 401 -6.04 -27.87 18.87
N ASP A 402 -6.76 -27.36 17.85
CA ASP A 402 -6.66 -27.84 16.47
C ASP A 402 -5.23 -27.74 15.89
N GLU A 403 -4.42 -26.78 16.34
CA GLU A 403 -3.00 -26.64 15.98
C GLU A 403 -2.15 -27.76 16.59
N LEU A 404 -2.28 -28.00 17.90
CA LEU A 404 -1.44 -28.95 18.63
C LEU A 404 -1.78 -30.40 18.31
N VAL A 405 -3.05 -30.74 18.19
CA VAL A 405 -3.48 -32.13 18.01
C VAL A 405 -3.39 -32.62 16.57
N ARG A 406 -3.25 -31.73 15.58
CA ARG A 406 -3.25 -32.09 14.15
C ARG A 406 -2.13 -33.07 13.78
N HIS A 407 -1.00 -33.01 14.47
CA HIS A 407 0.18 -33.84 14.19
C HIS A 407 0.36 -34.97 15.20
N LEU A 408 -0.61 -35.18 16.09
CA LEU A 408 -0.56 -36.28 17.05
C LEU A 408 -1.14 -37.53 16.41
N ALA A 409 -0.35 -38.61 16.36
CA ALA A 409 -0.74 -39.89 15.79
C ALA A 409 -2.11 -40.40 16.28
N PRO A 410 -2.49 -40.29 17.58
CA PRO A 410 -3.82 -40.68 18.06
C PRO A 410 -4.97 -39.91 17.41
N CYS A 411 -4.71 -38.71 16.89
CA CYS A 411 -5.71 -37.82 16.29
C CYS A 411 -5.64 -37.78 14.76
N GLU A 412 -4.73 -38.52 14.11
CA GLU A 412 -4.49 -38.50 12.66
C GLU A 412 -5.67 -39.00 11.80
N GLY A 413 -6.75 -39.51 12.41
CA GLY A 413 -7.99 -39.91 11.73
C GLY A 413 -9.22 -39.06 12.06
N LEU A 414 -9.14 -38.15 13.03
CA LEU A 414 -10.30 -37.37 13.46
C LEU A 414 -10.57 -36.21 12.49
N SER A 415 -11.81 -36.15 11.99
CA SER A 415 -12.33 -34.99 11.27
C SER A 415 -12.37 -33.75 12.18
N GLN A 416 -12.45 -32.56 11.57
CA GLN A 416 -12.59 -31.32 12.34
C GLN A 416 -13.86 -31.31 13.21
N ALA A 417 -14.94 -31.97 12.77
CA ALA A 417 -16.16 -32.06 13.54
C ALA A 417 -15.98 -32.94 14.79
N GLU A 418 -15.35 -34.10 14.66
CA GLU A 418 -15.05 -35.00 15.78
C GLU A 418 -14.10 -34.35 16.79
N ARG A 419 -13.08 -33.62 16.29
CA ARG A 419 -12.19 -32.84 17.16
C ARG A 419 -12.92 -31.76 17.95
N ARG A 420 -13.88 -31.06 17.33
CA ARG A 420 -14.69 -30.05 18.02
C ARG A 420 -15.64 -30.65 19.05
N GLU A 421 -16.24 -31.80 18.73
CA GLU A 421 -17.10 -32.53 19.66
C GLU A 421 -16.31 -33.00 20.89
N TRP A 422 -15.11 -33.52 20.67
CA TRP A 422 -14.23 -33.90 21.76
C TRP A 422 -13.80 -32.70 22.60
N LEU A 423 -13.43 -31.59 21.95
CA LEU A 423 -13.10 -30.34 22.64
C LEU A 423 -14.26 -29.84 23.53
N ALA A 424 -15.51 -30.00 23.07
CA ALA A 424 -16.70 -29.58 23.80
C ALA A 424 -16.93 -30.36 25.11
N GLN A 425 -16.31 -31.54 25.26
CA GLN A 425 -16.34 -32.33 26.49
C GLN A 425 -15.28 -31.88 27.51
N GLY A 426 -14.40 -30.95 27.11
CA GLY A 426 -13.35 -30.44 27.97
C GLY A 426 -13.84 -29.43 29.00
N VAL A 427 -13.23 -29.44 30.17
CA VAL A 427 -13.47 -28.46 31.24
C VAL A 427 -12.32 -27.46 31.26
N LEU A 428 -12.63 -26.18 31.05
CA LEU A 428 -11.65 -25.09 31.13
C LEU A 428 -11.49 -24.66 32.59
N HIS A 429 -10.26 -24.68 33.07
CA HIS A 429 -9.87 -24.17 34.38
C HIS A 429 -9.03 -22.90 34.21
N GLU A 430 -9.46 -21.82 34.85
CA GLU A 430 -8.66 -20.61 35.04
C GLU A 430 -8.03 -20.68 36.44
N LEU A 431 -6.70 -20.72 36.49
CA LEU A 431 -5.92 -20.92 37.70
C LEU A 431 -5.11 -19.66 38.00
N ASN A 432 -5.09 -19.23 39.26
CA ASN A 432 -4.16 -18.24 39.78
C ASN A 432 -2.83 -18.89 40.18
N ALA A 433 -1.81 -18.07 40.44
CA ALA A 433 -0.55 -18.58 40.95
C ALA A 433 -0.76 -19.28 42.29
N SER A 434 -0.20 -20.49 42.42
CA SER A 434 -0.33 -21.43 43.55
C SER A 434 -1.65 -22.20 43.62
N ASP A 435 -2.60 -21.98 42.70
CA ASP A 435 -3.78 -22.85 42.61
C ASP A 435 -3.36 -24.27 42.23
N GLU A 436 -4.13 -25.24 42.71
CA GLU A 436 -3.87 -26.65 42.48
C GLU A 436 -5.08 -27.36 41.89
N LEU A 437 -4.81 -28.31 41.02
CA LEU A 437 -5.82 -29.13 40.37
C LEU A 437 -5.36 -30.60 40.38
N THR A 438 -6.20 -31.48 40.91
CA THR A 438 -5.98 -32.92 40.81
C THR A 438 -6.49 -33.40 39.46
N LEU A 439 -5.61 -34.05 38.70
CA LEU A 439 -5.92 -34.61 37.38
C LEU A 439 -6.04 -36.13 37.52
N GLU A 440 -7.12 -36.69 36.96
CA GLU A 440 -7.35 -38.13 36.95
C GLU A 440 -6.74 -38.77 35.70
N ALA A 441 -6.68 -40.10 35.66
CA ALA A 441 -6.27 -40.84 34.48
C ALA A 441 -7.31 -41.92 34.15
N PRO A 442 -7.61 -42.18 32.86
CA PRO A 442 -7.00 -41.56 31.67
C PRO A 442 -7.69 -40.24 31.28
N GLN A 443 -6.91 -39.16 31.21
CA GLN A 443 -7.36 -37.83 30.76
C GLN A 443 -6.27 -37.17 29.89
N CYS A 444 -6.64 -36.13 29.15
CA CYS A 444 -5.71 -35.29 28.41
C CYS A 444 -5.71 -33.88 28.99
N LEU A 445 -4.52 -33.26 29.05
CA LEU A 445 -4.33 -31.90 29.50
C LEU A 445 -3.80 -31.05 28.35
N LEU A 446 -4.55 -30.01 28.00
CA LEU A 446 -4.07 -28.92 27.16
C LEU A 446 -3.79 -27.71 28.04
N THR A 447 -2.51 -27.40 28.22
CA THR A 447 -2.12 -26.09 28.75
C THR A 447 -2.32 -25.06 27.64
N LEU A 448 -3.03 -23.97 27.92
CA LEU A 448 -3.29 -22.89 26.96
C LEU A 448 -2.33 -21.73 27.19
N THR A 449 -2.16 -21.31 28.44
CA THR A 449 -1.22 -20.25 28.83
C THR A 449 -0.75 -20.42 30.26
N GLY A 450 0.31 -19.70 30.61
CA GLY A 450 0.89 -19.68 31.95
C GLY A 450 1.99 -20.73 32.12
N VAL A 451 2.39 -20.91 33.37
CA VAL A 451 3.37 -21.91 33.80
C VAL A 451 2.70 -22.82 34.80
N VAL A 452 2.71 -24.12 34.54
CA VAL A 452 2.17 -25.13 35.43
C VAL A 452 3.23 -26.18 35.74
N GLU A 453 3.18 -26.71 36.94
CA GLU A 453 4.03 -27.79 37.40
C GLU A 453 3.18 -29.03 37.63
N LEU A 454 3.58 -30.16 37.06
CA LEU A 454 2.90 -31.44 37.16
C LEU A 454 3.72 -32.36 38.05
N GLY A 455 3.20 -32.69 39.23
CA GLY A 455 3.79 -33.64 40.17
C GLY A 455 3.09 -35.00 40.08
N GLY A 456 3.88 -36.07 39.95
CA GLY A 456 3.39 -37.45 39.98
C GLY A 456 4.45 -38.44 40.46
N THR A 457 4.15 -39.74 40.42
CA THR A 457 5.07 -40.81 40.84
C THR A 457 6.37 -40.87 40.02
N ALA A 458 6.35 -40.37 38.79
CA ALA A 458 7.51 -40.28 37.89
C ALA A 458 8.36 -39.00 38.07
N GLY A 459 8.03 -38.14 39.03
CA GLY A 459 8.73 -36.88 39.30
C GLY A 459 7.90 -35.63 38.98
N VAL A 460 8.59 -34.48 38.94
CA VAL A 460 8.01 -33.15 38.72
C VAL A 460 8.37 -32.64 37.33
N ARG A 461 7.37 -32.21 36.55
CA ARG A 461 7.53 -31.66 35.20
C ARG A 461 6.99 -30.24 35.12
N LEU A 462 7.83 -29.28 34.74
CA LEU A 462 7.42 -27.91 34.46
C LEU A 462 6.95 -27.78 33.01
N VAL A 463 5.80 -27.15 32.79
CA VAL A 463 5.21 -26.88 31.47
C VAL A 463 4.99 -25.38 31.35
N GLN A 464 5.49 -24.78 30.27
CA GLN A 464 5.38 -23.35 29.99
C GLN A 464 4.61 -23.13 28.69
N GLY A 465 3.67 -22.18 28.71
CA GLY A 465 2.90 -21.81 27.54
C GLY A 465 1.86 -22.85 27.16
N SER A 466 1.69 -23.09 25.85
CA SER A 466 0.79 -24.13 25.37
C SER A 466 1.50 -25.45 25.12
N ALA A 467 0.93 -26.53 25.64
CA ALA A 467 1.41 -27.88 25.45
C ALA A 467 0.28 -28.91 25.62
N TRP A 468 0.38 -29.99 24.86
CA TRP A 468 -0.47 -31.17 24.96
C TRP A 468 0.19 -32.26 25.81
N LEU A 469 -0.57 -32.86 26.73
CA LEU A 469 -0.13 -33.99 27.55
C LEU A 469 -1.24 -35.04 27.68
N GLU A 470 -0.87 -36.32 27.55
CA GLU A 470 -1.73 -37.46 27.85
C GLU A 470 -1.35 -38.02 29.23
N LEU A 471 -2.33 -38.19 30.11
CA LEU A 471 -2.12 -38.61 31.49
C LEU A 471 -2.39 -40.11 31.62
N ALA A 472 -1.32 -40.88 31.80
CA ALA A 472 -1.38 -42.32 32.02
C ALA A 472 -1.57 -42.70 33.50
N ALA A 473 -1.37 -41.75 34.42
CA ALA A 473 -1.56 -41.90 35.86
C ALA A 473 -2.04 -40.57 36.47
N PRO A 474 -2.73 -40.59 37.63
CA PRO A 474 -3.15 -39.37 38.30
C PRO A 474 -1.96 -38.45 38.61
N MET A 475 -2.15 -37.15 38.42
CA MET A 475 -1.12 -36.13 38.66
C MET A 475 -1.71 -34.92 39.40
N ARG A 476 -0.88 -34.24 40.19
CA ARG A 476 -1.22 -32.95 40.79
C ARG A 476 -0.63 -31.85 39.91
N LEU A 477 -1.48 -30.94 39.46
CA LEU A 477 -1.08 -29.72 38.77
C LEU A 477 -1.02 -28.59 39.78
N THR A 478 0.09 -27.87 39.83
CA THR A 478 0.25 -26.62 40.59
C THR A 478 0.57 -25.49 39.63
N ALA A 479 -0.25 -24.45 39.60
CA ALA A 479 -0.01 -23.27 38.78
C ALA A 479 1.13 -22.44 39.38
N ARG A 480 2.18 -22.16 38.59
CA ARG A 480 3.31 -21.28 38.99
C ARG A 480 3.07 -19.82 38.59
N SER A 481 2.13 -19.57 37.68
CA SER A 481 1.60 -18.26 37.31
C SER A 481 0.10 -18.35 37.11
N ALA A 482 -0.57 -17.23 36.81
CA ALA A 482 -1.90 -17.30 36.21
C ALA A 482 -1.83 -18.19 34.96
N ALA A 483 -2.68 -19.21 34.90
CA ALA A 483 -2.66 -20.25 33.88
C ALA A 483 -4.08 -20.60 33.45
N ARG A 484 -4.22 -21.02 32.19
CA ARG A 484 -5.46 -21.53 31.66
C ARG A 484 -5.19 -22.93 31.14
N VAL A 485 -5.93 -23.90 31.63
CA VAL A 485 -5.76 -25.30 31.25
C VAL A 485 -7.10 -25.91 30.91
N LEU A 486 -7.12 -26.74 29.88
CA LEU A 486 -8.30 -27.48 29.46
C LEU A 486 -8.05 -28.95 29.76
N VAL A 487 -8.89 -29.54 30.60
CA VAL A 487 -8.87 -30.96 30.92
C VAL A 487 -9.90 -31.65 30.05
N LEU A 488 -9.47 -32.63 29.29
CA LEU A 488 -10.26 -33.38 28.32
C LEU A 488 -10.32 -34.85 28.74
N PRO A 489 -11.38 -35.59 28.35
CA PRO A 489 -11.35 -37.05 28.47
C PRO A 489 -10.22 -37.64 27.60
N ALA A 490 -9.90 -38.91 27.83
CA ALA A 490 -8.94 -39.65 27.01
C ALA A 490 -9.23 -39.49 25.51
N VAL A 491 -8.18 -39.56 24.69
CA VAL A 491 -8.31 -39.47 23.23
C VAL A 491 -9.36 -40.48 22.77
N PRO A 492 -10.36 -40.08 21.95
CA PRO A 492 -11.34 -41.01 21.42
C PRO A 492 -10.60 -42.13 20.69
N ALA A 493 -10.70 -43.36 21.19
CA ALA A 493 -10.22 -44.51 20.43
C ALA A 493 -11.00 -44.51 19.11
N LEU A 494 -10.29 -44.47 17.98
CA LEU A 494 -10.90 -44.74 16.69
C LEU A 494 -11.59 -46.11 16.81
N ALA A 495 -12.91 -46.11 16.94
CA ALA A 495 -13.73 -47.30 16.80
C ALA A 495 -13.65 -47.73 15.33
N LYS A 496 -12.52 -48.32 14.94
CA LYS A 496 -12.38 -49.04 13.68
C LYS A 496 -12.98 -50.43 13.90
N ALA A 497 -14.29 -50.51 13.67
CA ALA A 497 -14.92 -51.71 13.14
C ALA A 497 -14.67 -51.78 11.63
#